data_AF-A0A379VJP8-F1
#
_entry.id   AF-A0A379VJP8-F1
#
_cell.length_a   1.000
_cell.length_b   1.000
_cell.length_c   1.000
_cell.angle_alpha   90.00
_cell.angle_beta   90.00
_cell.angle_gamma   90.00
#
_symmetry.space_group_name_H-M   'P 1'
#
loop_
_entity.id
_entity.type
_entity.pdbx_description
1 polymer ?
#
loop_
_entity_poly.entity_id
_entity_poly.type
_entity_poly.pdbx_seq_one_letter_code
_entity_poly.pdbx_strand_id
1 'polypeptide(L)'
;MDVKPWLGKWMQDNVALQTARFSLEGWMTLSKGEIAGGDVWLKQGGASWLGDNTTHTLSVDNLTAQISREQPGWQFYIPDTRITLDGKPWPSGALTVAWLPQQDVGGENHTRSDELRIRASNLELAGLEALRPLAAKLSPVLGEIWQATQPSGKIATLALDIPLQATEKTRFQASWENLAWKQWKLLPGAEHFSGTLAGSVEDGQMKVAMQQAKMPYETVFRAPLEIENGVATLSWLKNENGFQLDGRDIDVKAKAVHARGGFRYLQPTGDEPWLGILAGISTDDGSQAWRYFPENLMGKALVDYLSGAIQGGEADNATLVYGGNPHLFPYKHNEGQFEVLVPLRNATFAFQPDWPALKNLNIELDFLNDGLWMRSDSVDLGGVKASKLAAAIPDYSKEKLLIDADINGPGKAVGPYFDETPLKDSLGSTLAELQLDGDVNARLHLDIPLDGEQVTAEGDVSLRNNSLFIKPLNSTLKNLNGKFSFVNGALKKRAADGKLV
;
A
#
# COMPACT_ATOMS: atom_id res chain seq x y z
N MET A 1 -23.90 44.99 -19.80
CA MET A 1 -22.75 44.43 -20.54
C MET A 1 -23.26 43.29 -21.40
N ASP A 2 -23.09 43.36 -22.71
CA ASP A 2 -23.51 42.29 -23.62
C ASP A 2 -22.47 41.16 -23.54
N VAL A 3 -22.77 40.13 -22.76
CA VAL A 3 -21.87 38.99 -22.48
C VAL A 3 -21.83 38.00 -23.66
N LYS A 4 -22.69 38.17 -24.67
CA LYS A 4 -22.84 37.25 -25.81
C LYS A 4 -21.57 37.04 -26.65
N PRO A 5 -20.73 38.06 -26.94
CA PRO A 5 -19.57 37.86 -27.82
C PRO A 5 -18.48 37.02 -27.16
N TRP A 6 -18.25 37.23 -25.85
CA TRP A 6 -17.23 36.47 -25.11
C TRP A 6 -17.69 35.06 -24.80
N LEU A 7 -18.93 34.89 -24.32
CA LEU A 7 -19.47 33.56 -24.03
C LEU A 7 -19.62 32.74 -25.32
N GLY A 8 -20.05 33.35 -26.42
CA GLY A 8 -20.18 32.69 -27.72
C GLY A 8 -18.84 32.22 -28.29
N LYS A 9 -17.79 33.06 -28.18
CA LYS A 9 -16.44 32.71 -28.64
C LYS A 9 -15.80 31.66 -27.72
N TRP A 10 -15.90 31.81 -26.41
CA TRP A 10 -15.42 30.80 -25.45
C TRP A 10 -16.15 29.46 -25.62
N MET A 11 -17.48 29.48 -25.83
CA MET A 11 -18.26 28.28 -26.13
C MET A 11 -17.82 27.68 -27.46
N GLN A 12 -17.66 28.43 -28.55
CA GLN A 12 -17.20 27.86 -29.83
C GLN A 12 -15.77 27.27 -29.73
N ASP A 13 -14.87 27.96 -29.05
CA ASP A 13 -13.47 27.55 -28.92
C ASP A 13 -13.33 26.31 -27.99
N ASN A 14 -14.16 26.21 -26.94
CA ASN A 14 -14.01 25.20 -25.88
C ASN A 14 -15.12 24.15 -25.78
N VAL A 15 -16.26 24.34 -26.45
CA VAL A 15 -17.43 23.45 -26.44
C VAL A 15 -17.83 23.26 -27.90
N ALA A 16 -17.55 22.09 -28.50
CA ALA A 16 -17.92 21.82 -29.90
C ALA A 16 -19.45 21.62 -30.05
N LEU A 17 -20.21 22.64 -29.65
CA LEU A 17 -21.65 22.68 -29.56
C LEU A 17 -22.24 22.61 -30.98
N GLN A 18 -22.96 21.54 -31.27
CA GLN A 18 -23.60 21.33 -32.58
C GLN A 18 -24.98 21.98 -32.62
N THR A 19 -25.80 21.74 -31.59
CA THR A 19 -27.14 22.31 -31.49
C THR A 19 -27.44 22.71 -30.06
N ALA A 20 -28.25 23.75 -29.87
CA ALA A 20 -28.78 24.16 -28.58
C ALA A 20 -30.13 24.83 -28.79
N ARG A 21 -31.19 24.31 -28.16
CA ARG A 21 -32.54 24.89 -28.22
C ARG A 21 -33.22 24.75 -26.88
N PHE A 22 -33.62 25.88 -26.30
CA PHE A 22 -34.26 25.95 -24.99
C PHE A 22 -35.50 26.84 -25.04
N SER A 23 -36.56 26.43 -24.36
CA SER A 23 -37.71 27.27 -24.00
C SER A 23 -37.41 27.91 -22.65
N LEU A 24 -37.29 29.25 -22.64
CA LEU A 24 -36.85 30.03 -21.50
C LEU A 24 -37.90 31.08 -21.14
N GLU A 25 -38.22 31.17 -19.86
CA GLU A 25 -38.89 32.32 -19.25
C GLU A 25 -37.96 32.92 -18.20
N GLY A 26 -38.03 34.25 -18.04
CA GLY A 26 -37.17 34.97 -17.12
C GLY A 26 -37.90 36.15 -16.49
N TRP A 27 -37.66 36.35 -15.20
CA TRP A 27 -38.16 37.48 -14.42
C TRP A 27 -36.97 38.26 -13.87
N MET A 28 -37.12 39.58 -13.79
CA MET A 28 -36.11 40.46 -13.23
C MET A 28 -36.75 41.33 -12.16
N THR A 29 -36.12 41.39 -11.00
CA THR A 29 -36.54 42.24 -9.88
C THR A 29 -35.62 43.44 -9.79
N LEU A 30 -36.20 44.64 -9.85
CA LEU A 30 -35.49 45.92 -9.68
C LEU A 30 -35.86 46.51 -8.33
N SER A 31 -34.87 46.99 -7.57
CA SER A 31 -35.07 47.71 -6.31
C SER A 31 -34.22 48.97 -6.32
N LYS A 32 -34.83 50.13 -6.07
CA LYS A 32 -34.18 51.45 -6.08
C LYS A 32 -33.39 51.76 -7.36
N GLY A 33 -33.88 51.28 -8.52
CA GLY A 33 -33.23 51.47 -9.82
C GLY A 33 -32.07 50.51 -10.11
N GLU A 34 -31.74 49.60 -9.18
CA GLU A 34 -30.71 48.58 -9.36
C GLU A 34 -31.33 47.19 -9.49
N ILE A 35 -30.63 46.27 -10.16
CA ILE A 35 -31.05 44.86 -10.24
C ILE A 35 -30.86 44.21 -8.86
N ALA A 36 -31.97 43.75 -8.28
CA ALA A 36 -31.99 43.05 -7.00
C ALA A 36 -31.91 41.52 -7.16
N GLY A 37 -32.34 41.01 -8.31
CA GLY A 37 -32.31 39.59 -8.63
C GLY A 37 -33.14 39.24 -9.86
N GLY A 38 -33.35 37.96 -10.08
CA GLY A 38 -34.18 37.43 -11.16
C GLY A 38 -34.31 35.92 -11.07
N ASP A 39 -35.29 35.38 -11.76
CA ASP A 39 -35.55 33.95 -11.86
C ASP A 39 -35.48 33.55 -13.33
N VAL A 40 -34.93 32.38 -13.60
CA VAL A 40 -34.85 31.77 -14.93
C VAL A 40 -35.52 30.41 -14.87
N TRP A 41 -36.45 30.16 -15.78
CA TRP A 41 -37.09 28.86 -15.94
C TRP A 41 -36.85 28.32 -17.35
N LEU A 42 -36.11 27.22 -17.42
CA LEU A 42 -35.93 26.43 -18.63
C LEU A 42 -36.99 25.32 -18.64
N LYS A 43 -38.12 25.57 -19.32
CA LYS A 43 -39.26 24.63 -19.40
C LYS A 43 -38.85 23.31 -20.02
N GLN A 44 -38.23 23.39 -21.19
CA GLN A 44 -37.77 22.23 -21.94
C GLN A 44 -36.66 22.69 -22.88
N GLY A 45 -35.67 21.84 -23.12
CA GLY A 45 -34.65 22.12 -24.10
C GLY A 45 -33.53 21.11 -24.09
N GLY A 46 -32.56 21.32 -24.96
CA GLY A 46 -31.36 20.51 -24.97
C GLY A 46 -30.24 21.10 -25.80
N ALA A 47 -29.06 20.54 -25.57
CA ALA A 47 -27.83 20.85 -26.28
C ALA A 47 -27.15 19.56 -26.70
N SER A 48 -26.40 19.60 -27.80
CA SER A 48 -25.54 18.51 -28.23
C SER A 48 -24.15 19.02 -28.57
N TRP A 49 -23.12 18.22 -28.25
CA TRP A 49 -21.73 18.51 -28.61
C TRP A 49 -21.02 17.25 -29.06
N LEU A 50 -20.01 17.43 -29.90
CA LEU A 50 -19.17 16.34 -30.36
C LEU A 50 -18.10 16.02 -29.29
N GLY A 51 -18.10 14.78 -28.79
CA GLY A 51 -16.98 14.21 -28.03
C GLY A 51 -15.93 13.59 -28.96
N ASP A 52 -15.14 12.64 -28.47
CA ASP A 52 -14.07 12.06 -29.29
C ASP A 52 -14.61 11.30 -30.51
N ASN A 53 -15.64 10.46 -30.32
CA ASN A 53 -16.30 9.68 -31.38
C ASN A 53 -17.81 9.56 -31.20
N THR A 54 -18.38 10.23 -30.20
CA THR A 54 -19.81 10.17 -29.86
C THR A 54 -20.36 11.58 -29.70
N THR A 55 -21.55 11.82 -30.25
CA THR A 55 -22.30 13.04 -29.95
C THR A 55 -22.96 12.86 -28.59
N HIS A 56 -22.62 13.75 -27.66
CA HIS A 56 -23.26 13.81 -26.36
C HIS A 56 -24.45 14.76 -26.39
N THR A 57 -25.44 14.49 -25.56
CA THR A 57 -26.68 15.23 -25.46
C THR A 57 -26.98 15.59 -24.01
N LEU A 58 -27.43 16.82 -23.80
CA LEU A 58 -28.00 17.32 -22.56
C LEU A 58 -29.44 17.71 -22.86
N SER A 59 -30.40 17.26 -22.05
CA SER A 59 -31.73 17.83 -22.03
C SER A 59 -32.08 18.33 -20.63
N VAL A 60 -32.95 19.34 -20.59
CA VAL A 60 -33.48 19.92 -19.37
C VAL A 60 -35.00 19.80 -19.38
N ASP A 61 -35.57 19.49 -18.22
CA ASP A 61 -37.01 19.43 -18.00
C ASP A 61 -37.34 20.23 -16.74
N ASN A 62 -37.96 21.41 -16.93
CA ASN A 62 -38.36 22.30 -15.84
C ASN A 62 -37.22 22.70 -14.89
N LEU A 63 -36.02 22.97 -15.42
CA LEU A 63 -34.90 23.48 -14.64
C LEU A 63 -35.16 24.94 -14.25
N THR A 64 -35.04 25.26 -12.97
CA THR A 64 -35.15 26.63 -12.47
C THR A 64 -33.81 27.09 -11.93
N ALA A 65 -33.53 28.38 -12.07
CA ALA A 65 -32.38 29.01 -11.48
C ALA A 65 -32.75 30.38 -10.94
N GLN A 66 -32.22 30.75 -9.79
CA GLN A 66 -32.46 32.03 -9.14
C GLN A 66 -31.15 32.80 -9.07
N ILE A 67 -31.19 34.06 -9.47
CA ILE A 67 -30.10 35.02 -9.33
C ILE A 67 -30.54 36.01 -8.28
N SER A 68 -29.76 36.16 -7.21
CA SER A 68 -30.05 37.11 -6.16
C SER A 68 -28.81 37.92 -5.82
N ARG A 69 -29.02 39.18 -5.44
CA ARG A 69 -27.95 40.04 -4.96
C ARG A 69 -27.85 39.94 -3.44
N GLU A 70 -26.86 39.22 -2.95
CA GLU A 70 -26.52 39.17 -1.52
C GLU A 70 -25.47 40.26 -1.22
N GLN A 71 -25.89 41.50 -0.95
CA GLN A 71 -24.95 42.63 -0.86
C GLN A 71 -23.74 42.34 0.06
N PRO A 72 -22.49 42.51 -0.42
CA PRO A 72 -22.11 43.13 -1.71
C PRO A 72 -22.00 42.18 -2.93
N GLY A 73 -22.30 40.89 -2.80
CA GLY A 73 -22.16 39.84 -3.82
C GLY A 73 -23.40 39.46 -4.62
N TRP A 74 -23.20 38.43 -5.45
CA TRP A 74 -24.21 37.79 -6.30
C TRP A 74 -24.25 36.30 -6.03
N GLN A 75 -25.45 35.73 -6.01
CA GLN A 75 -25.68 34.30 -5.86
C GLN A 75 -26.52 33.79 -7.02
N PHE A 76 -26.09 32.68 -7.60
CA PHE A 76 -26.79 31.87 -8.57
C PHE A 76 -27.14 30.53 -7.93
N TYR A 77 -28.42 30.17 -7.91
CA TYR A 77 -28.93 28.98 -7.22
C TYR A 77 -29.83 28.15 -8.13
N ILE A 78 -29.47 26.87 -8.32
CA ILE A 78 -30.30 25.85 -8.94
C ILE A 78 -30.77 24.92 -7.80
N PRO A 79 -32.05 24.96 -7.42
CA PRO A 79 -32.56 24.11 -6.35
C PRO A 79 -32.65 22.63 -6.71
N ASP A 80 -32.81 22.32 -8.01
CA ASP A 80 -33.00 20.97 -8.52
C ASP A 80 -32.39 20.82 -9.92
N THR A 81 -31.32 20.04 -10.02
CA THR A 81 -30.60 19.71 -11.25
C THR A 81 -31.43 18.73 -12.11
N ARG A 82 -32.51 19.22 -12.70
CA ARG A 82 -33.39 18.47 -13.61
C ARG A 82 -32.82 18.34 -15.02
N ILE A 83 -31.70 17.63 -15.12
CA ILE A 83 -31.02 17.41 -16.38
C ILE A 83 -30.94 15.93 -16.72
N THR A 84 -30.86 15.64 -18.00
CA THR A 84 -30.62 14.29 -18.54
C THR A 84 -29.42 14.37 -19.46
N LEU A 85 -28.42 13.52 -19.22
CA LEU A 85 -27.21 13.42 -20.03
C LEU A 85 -27.23 12.08 -20.77
N ASP A 86 -27.10 12.10 -22.10
CA ASP A 86 -27.12 10.92 -22.97
C ASP A 86 -28.29 9.96 -22.69
N GLY A 87 -29.48 10.54 -22.49
CA GLY A 87 -30.72 9.81 -22.20
C GLY A 87 -30.83 9.25 -20.77
N LYS A 88 -29.82 9.48 -19.92
CA LYS A 88 -29.84 9.09 -18.50
C LYS A 88 -30.17 10.29 -17.62
N PRO A 89 -31.27 10.28 -16.86
CA PRO A 89 -31.56 11.31 -15.89
C PRO A 89 -30.42 11.45 -14.89
N TRP A 90 -29.92 12.66 -14.69
CA TRP A 90 -28.95 12.94 -13.63
C TRP A 90 -29.70 13.08 -12.30
N PRO A 91 -29.14 12.62 -11.17
CA PRO A 91 -29.82 12.73 -9.89
C PRO A 91 -30.17 14.19 -9.53
N SER A 92 -31.33 14.35 -8.89
CA SER A 92 -31.79 15.64 -8.37
C SER A 92 -30.86 16.09 -7.25
N GLY A 93 -30.20 17.22 -7.47
CA GLY A 93 -29.31 17.87 -6.53
C GLY A 93 -29.45 19.38 -6.61
N ALA A 94 -28.82 20.09 -5.69
CA ALA A 94 -28.78 21.55 -5.70
C ALA A 94 -27.38 22.05 -6.04
N LEU A 95 -27.29 23.17 -6.75
CA LEU A 95 -26.05 23.88 -7.03
C LEU A 95 -26.20 25.36 -6.69
N THR A 96 -25.35 25.88 -5.83
CA THR A 96 -25.23 27.30 -5.54
C THR A 96 -23.83 27.77 -5.91
N VAL A 97 -23.75 28.84 -6.69
CA VAL A 97 -22.51 29.56 -6.97
C VAL A 97 -22.70 31.00 -6.52
N ALA A 98 -21.89 31.46 -5.57
CA ALA A 98 -21.92 32.84 -5.11
C ALA A 98 -20.55 33.50 -5.33
N TRP A 99 -20.56 34.74 -5.82
CA TRP A 99 -19.39 35.60 -5.88
C TRP A 99 -19.56 36.73 -4.88
N LEU A 100 -18.58 36.85 -3.99
CA LEU A 100 -18.48 37.92 -3.03
C LEU A 100 -17.33 38.84 -3.46
N PRO A 101 -17.57 40.14 -3.69
CA PRO A 101 -16.50 41.05 -4.04
C PRO A 101 -15.52 41.22 -2.88
N GLN A 102 -14.36 41.78 -3.22
CA GLN A 102 -13.35 42.21 -2.27
C GLN A 102 -13.99 43.12 -1.21
N GLN A 103 -13.69 42.85 0.06
CA GLN A 103 -14.21 43.61 1.19
C GLN A 103 -13.07 44.34 1.89
N ASP A 104 -13.31 45.57 2.31
CA ASP A 104 -12.42 46.29 3.21
C ASP A 104 -12.58 45.66 4.61
N VAL A 105 -11.53 45.01 5.09
CA VAL A 105 -11.50 44.39 6.41
C VAL A 105 -10.41 45.09 7.20
N GLY A 106 -10.79 45.78 8.28
CA GLY A 106 -9.82 46.47 9.13
C GLY A 106 -8.71 45.53 9.61
N GLY A 107 -7.44 45.96 9.50
CA GLY A 107 -6.24 45.17 9.80
C GLY A 107 -5.07 45.57 8.89
N GLU A 108 -3.85 45.06 9.14
CA GLU A 108 -2.65 45.44 8.37
C GLU A 108 -2.78 45.23 6.84
N ASN A 109 -3.54 44.21 6.41
CA ASN A 109 -3.74 43.91 4.99
C ASN A 109 -4.96 44.58 4.33
N HIS A 110 -5.71 45.43 5.05
CA HIS A 110 -6.77 46.36 4.58
C HIS A 110 -7.86 45.82 3.62
N THR A 111 -7.76 44.60 3.10
CA THR A 111 -8.67 44.05 2.12
C THR A 111 -8.70 42.52 2.22
N ARG A 112 -9.91 41.95 2.16
CA ARG A 112 -10.16 40.53 1.99
C ARG A 112 -10.45 40.29 0.51
N SER A 113 -9.70 39.38 -0.12
CA SER A 113 -9.91 38.93 -1.50
C SER A 113 -11.39 38.68 -1.79
N ASP A 114 -11.80 38.96 -3.03
CA ASP A 114 -13.03 38.41 -3.57
C ASP A 114 -13.03 36.88 -3.48
N GLU A 115 -14.21 36.31 -3.24
CA GLU A 115 -14.39 34.90 -2.87
C GLU A 115 -15.47 34.28 -3.75
N LEU A 116 -15.13 33.18 -4.44
CA LEU A 116 -16.08 32.33 -5.14
C LEU A 116 -16.49 31.19 -4.22
N ARG A 117 -17.78 31.08 -3.92
CA ARG A 117 -18.36 29.98 -3.14
C ARG A 117 -19.13 29.05 -4.06
N ILE A 118 -18.83 27.76 -3.95
CA ILE A 118 -19.56 26.70 -4.65
C ILE A 118 -20.17 25.81 -3.58
N ARG A 119 -21.46 25.51 -3.70
CA ARG A 119 -22.17 24.51 -2.90
C ARG A 119 -22.86 23.57 -3.85
N ALA A 120 -22.67 22.28 -3.68
CA ALA A 120 -23.36 21.27 -4.45
C ALA A 120 -23.77 20.09 -3.58
N SER A 121 -24.85 19.41 -3.98
CA SER A 121 -25.35 18.23 -3.27
C SER A 121 -25.79 17.16 -4.26
N ASN A 122 -25.70 15.90 -3.83
CA ASN A 122 -26.13 14.73 -4.59
C ASN A 122 -25.55 14.65 -6.02
N LEU A 123 -24.25 14.94 -6.18
CA LEU A 123 -23.57 14.84 -7.46
C LEU A 123 -23.16 13.39 -7.74
N GLU A 124 -23.68 12.81 -8.83
CA GLU A 124 -23.30 11.47 -9.29
C GLU A 124 -22.25 11.55 -10.39
N LEU A 125 -21.13 10.86 -10.22
CA LEU A 125 -19.98 10.97 -11.12
C LEU A 125 -20.12 10.13 -12.40
N ALA A 126 -20.81 8.99 -12.32
CA ALA A 126 -20.93 8.04 -13.45
C ALA A 126 -21.67 8.62 -14.67
N GLY A 127 -22.46 9.70 -14.50
CA GLY A 127 -23.15 10.40 -15.58
C GLY A 127 -22.36 11.54 -16.22
N LEU A 128 -21.24 11.94 -15.62
CA LEU A 128 -20.48 13.11 -16.05
C LEU A 128 -19.48 12.80 -17.18
N GLU A 129 -19.37 11.54 -17.62
CA GLU A 129 -18.48 11.19 -18.74
C GLU A 129 -18.82 11.94 -20.04
N ALA A 130 -20.09 12.28 -20.24
CA ALA A 130 -20.51 13.12 -21.36
C ALA A 130 -19.79 14.48 -21.38
N LEU A 131 -19.38 14.97 -20.20
CA LEU A 131 -18.67 16.24 -20.01
C LEU A 131 -17.15 16.09 -20.10
N ARG A 132 -16.60 14.87 -20.17
CA ARG A 132 -15.16 14.64 -20.26
C ARG A 132 -14.48 15.40 -21.41
N PRO A 133 -15.02 15.45 -22.65
CA PRO A 133 -14.42 16.22 -23.72
C PRO A 133 -14.31 17.72 -23.39
N LEU A 134 -15.26 18.24 -22.59
CA LEU A 134 -15.24 19.63 -22.12
C LEU A 134 -14.16 19.81 -21.05
N ALA A 135 -14.06 18.88 -20.11
CA ALA A 135 -13.00 18.88 -19.09
C ALA A 135 -11.59 18.82 -19.72
N ALA A 136 -11.39 17.99 -20.74
CA ALA A 136 -10.12 17.87 -21.47
C ALA A 136 -9.73 19.16 -22.21
N LYS A 137 -10.71 19.91 -22.73
CA LYS A 137 -10.47 21.21 -23.36
C LYS A 137 -10.13 22.31 -22.35
N LEU A 138 -10.74 22.26 -21.15
CA LEU A 138 -10.42 23.18 -20.06
C LEU A 138 -9.02 22.90 -19.49
N SER A 139 -8.67 21.62 -19.34
CA SER A 139 -7.35 21.17 -18.91
C SER A 139 -7.08 19.77 -19.46
N PRO A 140 -6.08 19.60 -20.36
CA PRO A 140 -5.72 18.29 -20.89
C PRO A 140 -5.41 17.25 -19.80
N VAL A 141 -4.77 17.70 -18.72
CA VAL A 141 -4.41 16.85 -17.57
C VAL A 141 -5.67 16.32 -16.86
N LEU A 142 -6.73 17.13 -16.71
CA LEU A 142 -7.99 16.65 -16.15
C LEU A 142 -8.65 15.62 -17.06
N GLY A 143 -8.59 15.83 -18.38
CA GLY A 143 -9.07 14.86 -19.36
C GLY A 143 -8.36 13.51 -19.25
N GLU A 144 -7.03 13.51 -19.16
CA GLU A 144 -6.22 12.30 -18.99
C GLU A 144 -6.53 11.57 -17.67
N ILE A 145 -6.59 12.30 -16.55
CA ILE A 145 -6.90 11.73 -15.24
C ILE A 145 -8.28 11.11 -15.27
N TRP A 146 -9.29 11.82 -15.77
CA TRP A 146 -10.66 11.32 -15.85
C TRP A 146 -10.73 10.06 -16.72
N GLN A 147 -10.11 10.08 -17.90
CA GLN A 147 -10.08 8.94 -18.81
C GLN A 147 -9.44 7.69 -18.18
N ALA A 148 -8.37 7.87 -17.41
CA ALA A 148 -7.67 6.77 -16.76
C ALA A 148 -8.42 6.25 -15.53
N THR A 149 -8.90 7.15 -14.67
CA THR A 149 -9.52 6.82 -13.38
C THR A 149 -10.97 6.40 -13.51
N GLN A 150 -11.71 6.90 -14.50
CA GLN A 150 -13.15 6.64 -14.73
C GLN A 150 -13.95 6.68 -13.42
N PRO A 151 -13.94 7.83 -12.73
CA PRO A 151 -14.48 7.93 -11.38
C PRO A 151 -15.99 7.70 -11.40
N SER A 152 -16.49 6.99 -10.38
CA SER A 152 -17.90 6.72 -10.16
C SER A 152 -18.27 6.88 -8.69
N GLY A 153 -19.56 6.83 -8.38
CA GLY A 153 -20.10 7.05 -7.04
C GLY A 153 -20.66 8.46 -6.85
N LYS A 154 -20.94 8.79 -5.59
CA LYS A 154 -21.74 9.96 -5.23
C LYS A 154 -21.00 10.90 -4.29
N ILE A 155 -21.01 12.19 -4.62
CA ILE A 155 -20.64 13.26 -3.70
C ILE A 155 -21.95 13.80 -3.08
N ALA A 156 -22.17 13.45 -1.82
CA ALA A 156 -23.39 13.81 -1.10
C ALA A 156 -23.42 15.33 -0.81
N THR A 157 -22.28 15.89 -0.40
CA THR A 157 -22.11 17.33 -0.16
C THR A 157 -20.76 17.79 -0.69
N LEU A 158 -20.73 18.98 -1.27
CA LEU A 158 -19.53 19.70 -1.68
C LEU A 158 -19.72 21.17 -1.33
N ALA A 159 -18.76 21.73 -0.61
CA ALA A 159 -18.65 23.15 -0.32
C ALA A 159 -17.22 23.58 -0.57
N LEU A 160 -17.03 24.59 -1.42
CA LEU A 160 -15.74 25.21 -1.70
C LEU A 160 -15.87 26.71 -1.49
N ASP A 161 -14.89 27.31 -0.81
CA ASP A 161 -14.72 28.76 -0.72
C ASP A 161 -13.33 29.09 -1.26
N ILE A 162 -13.28 29.77 -2.40
CA ILE A 162 -12.06 30.04 -3.16
C ILE A 162 -11.78 31.54 -3.15
N PRO A 163 -10.81 32.02 -2.36
CA PRO A 163 -10.32 33.39 -2.48
C PRO A 163 -9.58 33.55 -3.80
N LEU A 164 -10.08 34.39 -4.71
CA LEU A 164 -9.58 34.46 -6.09
C LEU A 164 -8.15 35.03 -6.19
N GLN A 165 -7.73 35.84 -5.22
CA GLN A 165 -6.38 36.40 -5.12
C GLN A 165 -5.42 35.52 -4.30
N ALA A 166 -5.95 34.47 -3.63
CA ALA A 166 -5.21 33.60 -2.73
C ALA A 166 -5.79 32.18 -2.77
N THR A 167 -5.76 31.55 -3.96
CA THR A 167 -6.39 30.24 -4.20
C THR A 167 -5.81 29.12 -3.33
N GLU A 168 -4.57 29.26 -2.86
CA GLU A 168 -3.91 28.41 -1.88
C GLU A 168 -4.55 28.46 -0.49
N LYS A 169 -5.43 29.45 -0.22
CA LYS A 169 -6.24 29.54 1.00
C LYS A 169 -7.65 28.96 0.83
N THR A 170 -7.89 28.20 -0.26
CA THR A 170 -9.20 27.59 -0.54
C THR A 170 -9.63 26.71 0.63
N ARG A 171 -10.87 26.89 1.08
CA ARG A 171 -11.50 26.05 2.11
C ARG A 171 -12.49 25.10 1.45
N PHE A 172 -12.61 23.91 2.02
CA PHE A 172 -13.49 22.88 1.50
C PHE A 172 -14.18 22.10 2.62
N GLN A 173 -15.35 21.58 2.29
CA GLN A 173 -16.04 20.55 3.04
C GLN A 173 -16.73 19.63 2.04
N ALA A 174 -16.54 18.33 2.14
CA ALA A 174 -17.16 17.36 1.27
C ALA A 174 -17.49 16.06 2.01
N SER A 175 -18.52 15.37 1.53
CA SER A 175 -18.84 14.00 1.91
C SER A 175 -19.20 13.18 0.68
N TRP A 176 -18.74 11.94 0.63
CA TRP A 176 -18.97 11.06 -0.50
C TRP A 176 -19.29 9.64 -0.04
N GLU A 177 -19.97 8.94 -0.93
CA GLU A 177 -20.46 7.59 -0.74
C GLU A 177 -20.06 6.76 -1.94
N ASN A 178 -19.46 5.60 -1.67
CA ASN A 178 -19.20 4.57 -2.65
C ASN A 178 -18.43 5.06 -3.88
N LEU A 179 -17.42 5.91 -3.68
CA LEU A 179 -16.53 6.31 -4.76
C LEU A 179 -15.72 5.10 -5.24
N ALA A 180 -15.53 5.03 -6.55
CA ALA A 180 -14.64 4.04 -7.15
C ALA A 180 -13.87 4.67 -8.31
N TRP A 181 -12.62 4.24 -8.48
CA TRP A 181 -11.74 4.64 -9.56
C TRP A 181 -10.75 3.54 -9.92
N LYS A 182 -10.32 3.54 -11.17
CA LYS A 182 -9.24 2.69 -11.68
C LYS A 182 -7.88 3.29 -11.35
N GLN A 183 -6.87 2.42 -11.26
CA GLN A 183 -5.50 2.84 -10.99
C GLN A 183 -5.04 3.89 -12.00
N TRP A 184 -4.35 4.92 -11.49
CA TRP A 184 -3.69 5.92 -12.33
C TRP A 184 -2.26 6.15 -11.84
N LYS A 185 -1.28 5.70 -12.63
CA LYS A 185 0.15 5.73 -12.25
C LYS A 185 0.35 5.02 -10.89
N LEU A 186 0.85 5.74 -9.88
CA LEU A 186 1.07 5.25 -8.51
C LEU A 186 -0.14 5.43 -7.58
N LEU A 187 -1.25 6.00 -8.07
CA LEU A 187 -2.50 6.03 -7.32
C LEU A 187 -3.21 4.67 -7.50
N PRO A 188 -3.30 3.81 -6.47
CA PRO A 188 -4.01 2.54 -6.58
C PRO A 188 -5.47 2.79 -6.95
N GLY A 189 -6.07 1.85 -7.66
CA GLY A 189 -7.53 1.86 -7.81
C GLY A 189 -8.20 1.62 -6.46
N ALA A 190 -9.45 2.03 -6.34
CA ALA A 190 -10.25 1.75 -5.17
C ALA A 190 -11.72 1.57 -5.54
N GLU A 191 -12.41 0.82 -4.69
CA GLU A 191 -13.85 0.59 -4.75
C GLU A 191 -14.44 0.86 -3.36
N HIS A 192 -15.73 1.18 -3.30
CA HIS A 192 -16.47 1.39 -2.05
C HIS A 192 -15.84 2.41 -1.09
N PHE A 193 -15.12 3.40 -1.65
CA PHE A 193 -14.45 4.42 -0.88
C PHE A 193 -15.46 5.47 -0.42
N SER A 194 -15.71 5.56 0.87
CA SER A 194 -16.64 6.52 1.47
C SER A 194 -15.94 7.35 2.51
N GLY A 195 -16.40 8.58 2.75
CA GLY A 195 -15.69 9.45 3.66
C GLY A 195 -16.14 10.89 3.69
N THR A 196 -15.36 11.67 4.44
CA THR A 196 -15.53 13.11 4.60
C THR A 196 -14.19 13.81 4.49
N LEU A 197 -14.22 15.02 3.94
CA LEU A 197 -13.08 15.91 3.82
C LEU A 197 -13.49 17.28 4.37
N ALA A 198 -12.67 17.89 5.21
CA ALA A 198 -12.93 19.23 5.74
C ALA A 198 -11.62 19.98 6.02
N GLY A 199 -11.61 21.29 5.82
CA GLY A 199 -10.48 22.16 6.14
C GLY A 199 -10.15 23.11 4.99
N SER A 200 -8.86 23.27 4.71
CA SER A 200 -8.31 24.11 3.66
C SER A 200 -7.14 23.43 2.96
N VAL A 201 -6.67 24.04 1.87
CA VAL A 201 -5.45 23.60 1.18
C VAL A 201 -4.24 23.57 2.12
N GLU A 202 -4.22 24.40 3.16
CA GLU A 202 -3.15 24.48 4.16
C GLU A 202 -3.35 23.54 5.35
N ASP A 203 -4.57 23.34 5.82
CA ASP A 203 -4.86 22.52 7.01
C ASP A 203 -6.17 21.77 6.78
N GLY A 204 -6.07 20.45 6.65
CA GLY A 204 -7.21 19.61 6.28
C GLY A 204 -7.20 18.26 6.97
N GLN A 205 -8.40 17.70 7.09
CA GLN A 205 -8.62 16.35 7.57
C GLN A 205 -9.53 15.58 6.61
N MET A 206 -9.15 14.33 6.35
CA MET A 206 -9.92 13.36 5.60
C MET A 206 -10.15 12.12 6.46
N LYS A 207 -11.42 11.69 6.58
CA LYS A 207 -11.79 10.41 7.19
C LYS A 207 -12.31 9.51 6.10
N VAL A 208 -11.81 8.29 6.06
CA VAL A 208 -12.14 7.32 5.02
C VAL A 208 -12.59 6.01 5.63
N ALA A 209 -13.52 5.36 4.95
CA ALA A 209 -13.98 4.03 5.27
C ALA A 209 -14.17 3.24 3.97
N MET A 210 -13.85 1.96 4.02
CA MET A 210 -14.07 0.99 2.95
C MET A 210 -14.66 -0.29 3.55
N GLN A 211 -15.59 -0.90 2.83
CA GLN A 211 -16.16 -2.20 3.17
C GLN A 211 -16.24 -3.07 1.92
N GLN A 212 -15.76 -4.31 2.02
CA GLN A 212 -15.75 -5.27 0.92
C GLN A 212 -15.20 -4.66 -0.39
N ALA A 213 -14.05 -4.00 -0.29
CA ALA A 213 -13.45 -3.24 -1.38
C ALA A 213 -12.31 -4.02 -2.04
N LYS A 214 -12.09 -3.76 -3.33
CA LYS A 214 -10.85 -4.15 -4.02
C LYS A 214 -10.03 -2.92 -4.35
N MET A 215 -8.74 -2.99 -4.07
CA MET A 215 -7.79 -1.95 -4.44
C MET A 215 -6.71 -2.52 -5.36
N PRO A 216 -6.89 -2.45 -6.69
CA PRO A 216 -5.87 -2.90 -7.64
C PRO A 216 -4.66 -1.97 -7.62
N TYR A 217 -3.46 -2.57 -7.60
CA TYR A 217 -2.20 -1.86 -7.72
C TYR A 217 -1.21 -2.69 -8.56
N GLU A 218 -1.55 -2.89 -9.84
CA GLU A 218 -0.99 -3.92 -10.75
C GLU A 218 0.53 -3.80 -10.97
N THR A 219 1.12 -2.63 -10.76
CA THR A 219 2.56 -2.39 -10.89
C THR A 219 3.35 -2.62 -9.60
N VAL A 220 2.66 -2.86 -8.48
CA VAL A 220 3.27 -3.04 -7.16
C VAL A 220 2.96 -4.43 -6.62
N PHE A 221 1.70 -4.88 -6.70
CA PHE A 221 1.27 -6.17 -6.17
C PHE A 221 0.75 -7.10 -7.26
N ARG A 222 0.98 -8.41 -7.08
CA ARG A 222 0.50 -9.48 -7.99
C ARG A 222 -1.01 -9.67 -7.99
N ALA A 223 -1.66 -9.22 -6.93
CA ALA A 223 -3.10 -9.32 -6.74
C ALA A 223 -3.64 -7.99 -6.19
N PRO A 224 -4.92 -7.67 -6.47
CA PRO A 224 -5.56 -6.54 -5.81
C PRO A 224 -5.62 -6.77 -4.30
N LEU A 225 -5.53 -5.69 -3.53
CA LEU A 225 -5.75 -5.75 -2.10
C LEU A 225 -7.26 -5.95 -1.85
N GLU A 226 -7.62 -7.12 -1.34
CA GLU A 226 -8.98 -7.50 -0.99
C GLU A 226 -9.27 -7.03 0.44
N ILE A 227 -9.91 -5.86 0.59
CA ILE A 227 -10.21 -5.22 1.87
C ILE A 227 -11.59 -5.67 2.37
N GLU A 228 -11.64 -6.31 3.52
CA GLU A 228 -12.90 -6.64 4.19
C GLU A 228 -13.50 -5.39 4.85
N ASN A 229 -12.69 -4.70 5.66
CA ASN A 229 -13.03 -3.46 6.34
C ASN A 229 -11.78 -2.60 6.48
N GLY A 230 -11.90 -1.30 6.25
CA GLY A 230 -10.79 -0.37 6.43
C GLY A 230 -11.28 0.99 6.88
N VAL A 231 -10.60 1.59 7.85
CA VAL A 231 -10.78 2.97 8.27
C VAL A 231 -9.44 3.67 8.41
N ALA A 232 -9.41 4.97 8.14
CA ALA A 232 -8.25 5.81 8.41
C ALA A 232 -8.65 7.29 8.56
N THR A 233 -7.91 8.03 9.36
CA THR A 233 -7.95 9.48 9.43
C THR A 233 -6.62 10.04 8.93
N LEU A 234 -6.65 10.81 7.85
CA LEU A 234 -5.50 11.56 7.36
C LEU A 234 -5.67 13.03 7.72
N SER A 235 -4.62 13.69 8.19
CA SER A 235 -4.60 15.13 8.40
C SER A 235 -3.31 15.72 7.89
N TRP A 236 -3.35 16.91 7.31
CA TRP A 236 -2.15 17.60 6.86
C TRP A 236 -2.12 19.04 7.35
N LEU A 237 -0.91 19.58 7.43
CA LEU A 237 -0.62 20.97 7.70
C LEU A 237 0.48 21.44 6.76
N LYS A 238 0.27 22.53 6.04
CA LYS A 238 1.22 23.20 5.16
C LYS A 238 1.30 24.66 5.54
N ASN A 239 2.47 25.10 5.98
CA ASN A 239 2.73 26.48 6.35
C ASN A 239 4.18 26.85 6.00
N GLU A 240 4.64 28.00 6.49
CA GLU A 240 6.01 28.51 6.25
C GLU A 240 7.10 27.56 6.76
N ASN A 241 6.82 26.78 7.81
CA ASN A 241 7.76 25.82 8.38
C ASN A 241 7.88 24.52 7.57
N GLY A 242 6.92 24.26 6.67
CA GLY A 242 6.96 23.10 5.78
C GLY A 242 5.61 22.37 5.68
N PHE A 243 5.68 21.10 5.32
CA PHE A 243 4.53 20.21 5.15
C PHE A 243 4.56 19.06 6.16
N GLN A 244 3.42 18.78 6.78
CA GLN A 244 3.19 17.64 7.65
C GLN A 244 1.98 16.85 7.15
N LEU A 245 2.08 15.52 7.15
CA LEU A 245 0.99 14.60 6.87
C LEU A 245 0.97 13.52 7.96
N ASP A 246 -0.12 13.42 8.70
CA ASP A 246 -0.35 12.37 9.68
C ASP A 246 -1.41 11.38 9.17
N GLY A 247 -1.16 10.09 9.36
CA GLY A 247 -2.18 9.05 9.33
C GLY A 247 -2.41 8.51 10.73
N ARG A 248 -3.66 8.56 11.19
CA ARG A 248 -4.11 8.10 12.52
C ARG A 248 -5.31 7.18 12.39
N ASP A 249 -5.55 6.39 13.43
CA ASP A 249 -6.67 5.47 13.52
C ASP A 249 -6.77 4.57 12.27
N ILE A 250 -5.61 4.17 11.72
CA ILE A 250 -5.55 3.28 10.57
C ILE A 250 -5.82 1.88 11.10
N ASP A 251 -6.89 1.27 10.62
CA ASP A 251 -7.28 -0.10 10.91
C ASP A 251 -7.82 -0.72 9.63
N VAL A 252 -7.07 -1.66 9.06
CA VAL A 252 -7.38 -2.27 7.77
C VAL A 252 -7.29 -3.78 7.88
N LYS A 253 -8.44 -4.44 7.76
CA LYS A 253 -8.56 -5.88 7.64
C LYS A 253 -8.71 -6.25 6.16
N ALA A 254 -7.69 -6.89 5.63
CA ALA A 254 -7.64 -7.45 4.30
C ALA A 254 -7.60 -8.98 4.37
N LYS A 255 -7.59 -9.63 3.21
CA LYS A 255 -7.49 -11.09 3.13
C LYS A 255 -6.23 -11.63 3.80
N ALA A 256 -6.42 -12.34 4.90
CA ALA A 256 -5.37 -12.94 5.72
C ALA A 256 -4.38 -11.96 6.37
N VAL A 257 -4.64 -10.65 6.34
CA VAL A 257 -3.81 -9.64 6.99
C VAL A 257 -4.68 -8.59 7.66
N HIS A 258 -4.38 -8.28 8.91
CA HIS A 258 -4.94 -7.15 9.65
C HIS A 258 -3.81 -6.21 10.06
N ALA A 259 -3.88 -4.95 9.63
CA ALA A 259 -2.88 -3.94 9.97
C ALA A 259 -3.54 -2.78 10.74
N ARG A 260 -2.88 -2.34 11.83
CA ARG A 260 -3.32 -1.21 12.66
C ARG A 260 -2.14 -0.31 12.97
N GLY A 261 -2.30 1.01 12.89
CA GLY A 261 -1.20 1.90 13.22
C GLY A 261 -1.39 3.35 12.80
N GLY A 262 -0.26 4.01 12.61
CA GLY A 262 -0.21 5.38 12.15
C GLY A 262 1.14 5.75 11.59
N PHE A 263 1.17 6.89 10.90
CA PHE A 263 2.41 7.46 10.38
C PHE A 263 2.40 8.97 10.52
N ARG A 264 3.59 9.55 10.46
CA ARG A 264 3.81 10.98 10.31
C ARG A 264 4.92 11.21 9.29
N TYR A 265 4.60 11.97 8.27
CA TYR A 265 5.57 12.51 7.32
C TYR A 265 5.75 14.00 7.58
N LEU A 266 7.01 14.45 7.64
CA LEU A 266 7.41 15.84 7.78
C LEU A 266 8.34 16.19 6.63
N GLN A 267 8.11 17.32 5.99
CA GLN A 267 9.00 17.95 5.03
C GLN A 267 9.16 19.41 5.42
N PRO A 268 10.14 19.73 6.31
CA PRO A 268 10.42 21.10 6.67
C PRO A 268 10.96 21.90 5.48
N THR A 269 10.75 23.22 5.50
CA THR A 269 11.27 24.12 4.46
C THR A 269 12.79 24.21 4.55
N GLY A 270 13.50 23.74 3.52
CA GLY A 270 14.96 23.82 3.44
C GLY A 270 15.72 22.78 4.29
N ASP A 271 15.02 21.77 4.80
CA ASP A 271 15.60 20.67 5.58
C ASP A 271 15.19 19.30 4.99
N GLU A 272 15.78 18.23 5.50
CA GLU A 272 15.50 16.85 5.09
C GLU A 272 14.12 16.36 5.55
N PRO A 273 13.45 15.49 4.77
CA PRO A 273 12.20 14.89 5.20
C PRO A 273 12.41 13.88 6.33
N TRP A 274 11.36 13.69 7.13
CA TRP A 274 11.30 12.66 8.16
C TRP A 274 10.02 11.87 8.05
N LEU A 275 10.13 10.54 8.05
CA LEU A 275 9.00 9.63 8.11
C LEU A 275 9.07 8.82 9.41
N GLY A 276 7.97 8.81 10.15
CA GLY A 276 7.75 7.93 11.28
C GLY A 276 6.57 7.00 11.00
N ILE A 277 6.72 5.69 11.18
CA ILE A 277 5.64 4.70 11.10
C ILE A 277 5.70 3.83 12.34
N LEU A 278 4.54 3.58 12.94
CA LEU A 278 4.36 2.53 13.94
C LEU A 278 3.10 1.76 13.57
N ALA A 279 3.24 0.46 13.33
CA ALA A 279 2.12 -0.40 13.00
C ALA A 279 2.26 -1.79 13.63
N GLY A 280 1.13 -2.34 14.05
CA GLY A 280 0.95 -3.75 14.37
C GLY A 280 0.27 -4.45 13.20
N ILE A 281 0.77 -5.62 12.84
CA ILE A 281 0.30 -6.45 11.73
C ILE A 281 0.00 -7.84 12.28
N SER A 282 -1.07 -8.47 11.82
CA SER A 282 -1.40 -9.84 12.18
C SER A 282 -1.87 -10.60 10.95
N THR A 283 -1.58 -11.89 10.90
CA THR A 283 -1.96 -12.78 9.81
C THR A 283 -2.39 -14.13 10.37
N ASP A 284 -3.50 -14.64 9.87
CA ASP A 284 -4.04 -15.97 10.16
C ASP A 284 -3.68 -16.99 9.07
N ASP A 285 -3.14 -16.55 7.94
CA ASP A 285 -2.67 -17.41 6.86
C ASP A 285 -1.50 -16.76 6.10
N GLY A 286 -0.29 -17.05 6.56
CA GLY A 286 0.97 -16.63 5.95
C GLY A 286 1.15 -17.14 4.53
N SER A 287 0.42 -18.17 4.09
CA SER A 287 0.46 -18.62 2.69
C SER A 287 -0.12 -17.57 1.73
N GLN A 288 -0.81 -16.54 2.22
CA GLN A 288 -1.29 -15.41 1.42
C GLN A 288 -0.29 -14.26 1.31
N ALA A 289 0.89 -14.34 1.95
CA ALA A 289 1.88 -13.25 1.97
C ALA A 289 2.27 -12.75 0.57
N TRP A 290 2.27 -13.65 -0.44
CA TRP A 290 2.56 -13.32 -1.85
C TRP A 290 1.70 -12.19 -2.42
N ARG A 291 0.51 -11.94 -1.86
CA ARG A 291 -0.39 -10.84 -2.27
C ARG A 291 0.16 -9.47 -1.89
N TYR A 292 1.01 -9.41 -0.87
CA TYR A 292 1.44 -8.19 -0.20
C TYR A 292 2.92 -7.87 -0.44
N PHE A 293 3.62 -8.63 -1.28
CA PHE A 293 5.00 -8.35 -1.67
C PHE A 293 5.06 -7.29 -2.78
N PRO A 294 5.64 -6.10 -2.53
CA PRO A 294 5.80 -5.07 -3.55
C PRO A 294 6.88 -5.51 -4.56
N GLU A 295 6.47 -6.11 -5.68
CA GLU A 295 7.37 -6.72 -6.68
C GLU A 295 8.32 -5.70 -7.31
N ASN A 296 7.88 -4.45 -7.46
CA ASN A 296 8.72 -3.37 -7.98
C ASN A 296 9.87 -2.97 -7.04
N LEU A 297 9.74 -3.24 -5.73
CA LEU A 297 10.77 -2.94 -4.73
C LEU A 297 11.62 -4.17 -4.40
N MET A 298 11.01 -5.36 -4.33
CA MET A 298 11.68 -6.60 -3.95
C MET A 298 12.36 -7.32 -5.12
N GLY A 299 11.92 -7.06 -6.35
CA GLY A 299 12.36 -7.78 -7.54
C GLY A 299 11.66 -9.14 -7.71
N LYS A 300 11.43 -9.51 -8.97
CA LYS A 300 10.64 -10.68 -9.35
C LYS A 300 11.14 -12.00 -8.78
N ALA A 301 12.45 -12.23 -8.80
CA ALA A 301 13.05 -13.49 -8.36
C ALA A 301 12.81 -13.76 -6.86
N LEU A 302 12.98 -12.74 -6.02
CA LEU A 302 12.72 -12.85 -4.58
C LEU A 302 11.25 -13.09 -4.30
N VAL A 303 10.35 -12.38 -4.99
CA VAL A 303 8.91 -12.58 -4.84
C VAL A 303 8.50 -13.99 -5.28
N ASP A 304 9.03 -14.49 -6.40
CA ASP A 304 8.76 -15.85 -6.89
C ASP A 304 9.21 -16.91 -5.86
N TYR A 305 10.41 -16.75 -5.31
CA TYR A 305 10.94 -17.63 -4.26
C TYR A 305 10.05 -17.63 -3.02
N LEU A 306 9.79 -16.45 -2.43
CA LEU A 306 9.01 -16.35 -1.19
C LEU A 306 7.57 -16.82 -1.36
N SER A 307 6.98 -16.58 -2.53
CA SER A 307 5.60 -17.02 -2.84
C SER A 307 5.46 -18.54 -2.86
N GLY A 308 6.52 -19.28 -3.21
CA GLY A 308 6.54 -20.74 -3.16
C GLY A 308 7.02 -21.30 -1.82
N ALA A 309 7.95 -20.59 -1.17
CA ALA A 309 8.59 -21.03 0.05
C ALA A 309 7.69 -20.88 1.29
N ILE A 310 6.89 -19.81 1.37
CA ILE A 310 5.98 -19.58 2.49
C ILE A 310 4.66 -20.31 2.22
N GLN A 311 4.51 -21.49 2.83
CA GLN A 311 3.36 -22.37 2.60
C GLN A 311 2.27 -22.27 3.67
N GLY A 312 2.56 -21.57 4.77
CA GLY A 312 1.62 -21.32 5.86
C GLY A 312 2.30 -20.76 7.09
N GLY A 313 1.49 -20.32 8.05
CA GLY A 313 1.93 -19.76 9.33
C GLY A 313 1.00 -18.66 9.82
N GLU A 314 1.09 -18.34 11.09
CA GLU A 314 0.27 -17.33 11.74
C GLU A 314 1.20 -16.38 12.49
N ALA A 315 0.87 -15.09 12.52
CA ALA A 315 1.60 -14.13 13.36
C ALA A 315 0.62 -13.15 13.98
N ASP A 316 0.73 -12.98 15.30
CA ASP A 316 0.00 -11.97 16.04
C ASP A 316 0.94 -10.83 16.43
N ASN A 317 0.48 -9.59 16.25
CA ASN A 317 1.22 -8.37 16.61
C ASN A 317 2.66 -8.30 16.08
N ALA A 318 2.90 -8.71 14.84
CA ALA A 318 4.11 -8.33 14.13
C ALA A 318 4.23 -6.80 14.12
N THR A 319 5.40 -6.26 14.41
CA THR A 319 5.58 -4.81 14.64
C THR A 319 6.44 -4.21 13.54
N LEU A 320 5.94 -3.16 12.89
CA LEU A 320 6.70 -2.32 11.97
C LEU A 320 7.03 -1.01 12.68
N VAL A 321 8.33 -0.70 12.75
CA VAL A 321 8.86 0.59 13.17
C VAL A 321 9.65 1.18 12.00
N TYR A 322 9.34 2.43 11.68
CA TYR A 322 10.12 3.23 10.74
C TYR A 322 10.37 4.59 11.36
N GLY A 323 11.60 5.08 11.30
CA GLY A 323 11.96 6.42 11.75
C GLY A 323 13.21 6.91 11.05
N GLY A 324 13.08 7.88 10.14
CA GLY A 324 14.23 8.46 9.45
C GLY A 324 13.87 9.17 8.15
N ASN A 325 14.89 9.66 7.45
CA ASN A 325 14.75 10.23 6.10
C ASN A 325 14.63 9.09 5.06
N PRO A 326 13.53 8.97 4.29
CA PRO A 326 13.37 7.86 3.35
C PRO A 326 14.41 7.79 2.24
N HIS A 327 15.09 8.89 1.92
CA HIS A 327 16.16 8.91 0.91
C HIS A 327 17.46 8.26 1.38
N LEU A 328 17.64 8.06 2.68
CA LEU A 328 18.86 7.50 3.28
C LEU A 328 18.70 6.01 3.64
N PHE A 329 17.52 5.42 3.41
CA PHE A 329 17.33 3.97 3.57
C PHE A 329 18.35 3.21 2.70
N PRO A 330 19.07 2.20 3.21
CA PRO A 330 18.84 1.44 4.45
C PRO A 330 19.63 1.90 5.70
N TYR A 331 19.93 3.19 5.88
CA TYR A 331 20.48 3.77 7.12
C TYR A 331 21.81 3.17 7.63
N LYS A 332 22.80 3.05 6.74
CA LYS A 332 24.11 2.47 7.07
C LYS A 332 24.94 3.31 8.06
N HIS A 333 24.58 4.56 8.32
CA HIS A 333 25.30 5.47 9.21
C HIS A 333 24.44 6.01 10.36
N ASN A 334 23.40 5.25 10.78
CA ASN A 334 22.49 5.57 11.88
C ASN A 334 21.62 6.82 11.65
N GLU A 335 21.26 7.09 10.40
CA GLU A 335 20.38 8.22 10.02
C GLU A 335 18.89 7.91 10.23
N GLY A 336 18.58 6.68 10.65
CA GLY A 336 17.23 6.20 10.91
C GLY A 336 17.21 4.73 11.32
N GLN A 337 16.01 4.20 11.48
CA GLN A 337 15.75 2.79 11.78
C GLN A 337 14.52 2.31 11.00
N PHE A 338 14.68 1.17 10.34
CA PHE A 338 13.59 0.36 9.80
C PHE A 338 13.67 -1.01 10.48
N GLU A 339 12.59 -1.41 11.15
CA GLU A 339 12.51 -2.71 11.82
C GLU A 339 11.14 -3.34 11.58
N VAL A 340 11.12 -4.62 11.20
CA VAL A 340 9.93 -5.46 11.17
C VAL A 340 10.18 -6.71 11.98
N LEU A 341 9.53 -6.81 13.15
CA LEU A 341 9.59 -7.97 14.01
C LEU A 341 8.35 -8.85 13.79
N VAL A 342 8.55 -10.09 13.36
CA VAL A 342 7.48 -11.05 13.03
C VAL A 342 7.61 -12.31 13.90
N PRO A 343 6.76 -12.47 14.92
CA PRO A 343 6.71 -13.69 15.72
C PRO A 343 5.85 -14.76 15.02
N LEU A 344 6.41 -15.44 14.04
CA LEU A 344 5.70 -16.45 13.25
C LEU A 344 5.54 -17.77 14.04
N ARG A 345 4.35 -18.34 13.96
CA ARG A 345 3.93 -19.57 14.63
C ARG A 345 3.30 -20.53 13.63
N ASN A 346 3.34 -21.82 13.94
CA ASN A 346 2.72 -22.89 13.13
C ASN A 346 3.13 -22.84 11.65
N ALA A 347 4.34 -22.34 11.34
CA ALA A 347 4.72 -22.07 9.98
C ALA A 347 5.09 -23.34 9.22
N THR A 348 4.82 -23.32 7.93
CA THR A 348 5.33 -24.30 6.97
C THR A 348 6.20 -23.56 5.95
N PHE A 349 7.49 -23.89 5.92
CA PHE A 349 8.46 -23.19 5.08
C PHE A 349 9.27 -24.17 4.22
N ALA A 350 9.11 -24.05 2.90
CA ALA A 350 9.86 -24.79 1.89
C ALA A 350 11.02 -23.93 1.40
N PHE A 351 12.10 -23.90 2.17
CA PHE A 351 13.27 -23.06 1.88
C PHE A 351 14.01 -23.45 0.59
N GLN A 352 13.87 -24.70 0.13
CA GLN A 352 14.42 -25.19 -1.12
C GLN A 352 13.43 -26.18 -1.77
N PRO A 353 13.18 -26.12 -3.10
CA PRO A 353 12.18 -26.95 -3.77
C PRO A 353 12.35 -28.46 -3.56
N ASP A 354 13.59 -28.94 -3.50
CA ASP A 354 13.91 -30.36 -3.38
C ASP A 354 14.09 -30.84 -1.93
N TRP A 355 14.03 -29.95 -0.93
CA TRP A 355 14.17 -30.33 0.48
C TRP A 355 12.81 -30.54 1.13
N PRO A 356 12.71 -31.40 2.16
CA PRO A 356 11.52 -31.46 2.99
C PRO A 356 11.20 -30.09 3.60
N ALA A 357 9.95 -29.64 3.45
CA ALA A 357 9.50 -28.41 4.08
C ALA A 357 9.58 -28.51 5.61
N LEU A 358 10.03 -27.43 6.24
CA LEU A 358 9.99 -27.29 7.69
C LEU A 358 8.54 -27.09 8.11
N LYS A 359 8.04 -27.94 9.02
CA LYS A 359 6.66 -27.92 9.50
C LYS A 359 6.60 -27.56 10.98
N ASN A 360 5.47 -26.99 11.40
CA ASN A 360 5.24 -26.56 12.79
C ASN A 360 6.35 -25.63 13.31
N LEU A 361 6.89 -24.80 12.42
CA LEU A 361 8.01 -23.91 12.73
C LEU A 361 7.51 -22.71 13.53
N ASN A 362 8.09 -22.53 14.71
CA ASN A 362 7.94 -21.32 15.51
C ASN A 362 9.24 -20.53 15.39
N ILE A 363 9.18 -19.37 14.74
CA ILE A 363 10.36 -18.59 14.39
C ILE A 363 10.07 -17.10 14.57
N GLU A 364 11.01 -16.39 15.17
CA GLU A 364 11.03 -14.94 15.21
C GLU A 364 11.88 -14.44 14.06
N LEU A 365 11.32 -13.57 13.22
CA LEU A 365 12.02 -12.89 12.13
C LEU A 365 12.16 -11.42 12.50
N ASP A 366 13.37 -10.90 12.46
CA ASP A 366 13.70 -9.52 12.75
C ASP A 366 14.39 -8.93 11.51
N PHE A 367 13.62 -8.19 10.72
CA PHE A 367 14.15 -7.45 9.58
C PHE A 367 14.61 -6.09 10.08
N LEU A 368 15.91 -5.85 10.13
CA LEU A 368 16.47 -4.59 10.61
C LEU A 368 17.32 -3.97 9.49
N ASN A 369 16.87 -2.82 8.97
CA ASN A 369 17.50 -2.09 7.87
C ASN A 369 17.75 -2.99 6.64
N ASP A 370 19.00 -3.27 6.29
CA ASP A 370 19.41 -4.17 5.20
C ASP A 370 19.85 -5.56 5.67
N GLY A 371 19.35 -6.01 6.83
CA GLY A 371 19.58 -7.34 7.35
C GLY A 371 18.31 -8.05 7.83
N LEU A 372 18.46 -9.36 8.05
CA LEU A 372 17.45 -10.25 8.59
C LEU A 372 18.09 -11.17 9.64
N TRP A 373 17.53 -11.20 10.84
CA TRP A 373 17.87 -12.12 11.90
C TRP A 373 16.70 -13.05 12.20
N MET A 374 17.00 -14.31 12.42
CA MET A 374 16.01 -15.37 12.51
C MET A 374 16.34 -16.25 13.71
N ARG A 375 15.36 -16.49 14.58
CA ARG A 375 15.57 -17.25 15.80
C ARG A 375 14.46 -18.25 16.03
N SER A 376 14.83 -19.49 16.33
CA SER A 376 13.89 -20.52 16.75
C SER A 376 14.46 -21.35 17.89
N ASP A 377 13.66 -21.58 18.92
CA ASP A 377 14.07 -22.42 20.04
C ASP A 377 14.28 -23.88 19.61
N SER A 378 13.47 -24.33 18.65
CA SER A 378 13.44 -25.72 18.20
C SER A 378 12.83 -25.89 16.81
N VAL A 379 13.44 -26.74 15.99
CA VAL A 379 12.93 -27.15 14.67
C VAL A 379 13.12 -28.65 14.49
N ASP A 380 12.11 -29.34 13.98
CA ASP A 380 12.21 -30.76 13.63
C ASP A 380 12.73 -30.92 12.19
N LEU A 381 13.79 -31.71 12.03
CA LEU A 381 14.47 -31.96 10.76
C LEU A 381 14.52 -33.47 10.51
N GLY A 382 13.51 -34.04 9.84
CA GLY A 382 13.55 -35.43 9.36
C GLY A 382 13.87 -36.51 10.41
N GLY A 383 13.49 -36.30 11.68
CA GLY A 383 13.74 -37.23 12.79
C GLY A 383 14.86 -36.82 13.75
N VAL A 384 15.58 -35.72 13.48
CA VAL A 384 16.45 -35.05 14.45
C VAL A 384 15.87 -33.70 14.86
N LYS A 385 16.27 -33.21 16.04
CA LYS A 385 15.79 -31.95 16.59
C LYS A 385 16.91 -30.92 16.59
N ALA A 386 16.74 -29.85 15.83
CA ALA A 386 17.57 -28.66 15.93
C ALA A 386 17.06 -27.78 17.08
N SER A 387 17.96 -27.23 17.87
CA SER A 387 17.65 -26.34 18.99
C SER A 387 18.56 -25.12 18.99
N LYS A 388 18.08 -24.01 19.57
CA LYS A 388 18.78 -22.71 19.53
C LYS A 388 19.21 -22.31 18.12
N LEU A 389 18.29 -22.49 17.17
CA LEU A 389 18.55 -22.10 15.79
C LEU A 389 18.64 -20.58 15.72
N ALA A 390 19.76 -20.10 15.23
CA ALA A 390 20.00 -18.72 14.87
C ALA A 390 20.41 -18.68 13.40
N ALA A 391 19.70 -17.92 12.59
CA ALA A 391 20.08 -17.68 11.21
C ALA A 391 20.12 -16.18 10.94
N ALA A 392 20.98 -15.74 10.03
CA ALA A 392 21.10 -14.32 9.71
C ALA A 392 21.52 -14.10 8.26
N ILE A 393 20.96 -13.04 7.66
CA ILE A 393 21.47 -12.38 6.47
C ILE A 393 21.88 -10.98 6.94
N PRO A 394 23.13 -10.76 7.38
CA PRO A 394 23.50 -9.50 8.04
C PRO A 394 23.55 -8.29 7.11
N ASP A 395 23.68 -8.53 5.80
CA ASP A 395 23.76 -7.51 4.77
C ASP A 395 23.27 -8.13 3.46
N TYR A 396 22.14 -7.67 2.95
CA TYR A 396 21.56 -8.20 1.71
C TYR A 396 22.51 -8.08 0.51
N SER A 397 23.41 -7.09 0.50
CA SER A 397 24.37 -6.90 -0.60
C SER A 397 25.51 -7.93 -0.62
N LYS A 398 25.71 -8.65 0.49
CA LYS A 398 26.68 -9.75 0.58
C LYS A 398 26.11 -11.08 0.16
N GLU A 399 24.77 -11.19 0.01
CA GLU A 399 24.11 -12.40 -0.46
C GLU A 399 24.53 -13.65 0.33
N LYS A 400 24.60 -13.56 1.66
CA LYS A 400 25.02 -14.67 2.54
C LYS A 400 24.02 -14.96 3.64
N LEU A 401 23.65 -16.24 3.76
CA LEU A 401 22.87 -16.79 4.84
C LEU A 401 23.77 -17.59 5.79
N LEU A 402 23.85 -17.16 7.03
CA LEU A 402 24.56 -17.85 8.10
C LEU A 402 23.55 -18.59 8.97
N ILE A 403 23.84 -19.84 9.34
CA ILE A 403 22.97 -20.64 10.22
C ILE A 403 23.81 -21.33 11.29
N ASP A 404 23.42 -21.15 12.54
CA ASP A 404 23.95 -21.86 13.71
C ASP A 404 22.82 -22.64 14.40
N ALA A 405 23.07 -23.91 14.71
CA ALA A 405 22.10 -24.73 15.45
C ALA A 405 22.78 -25.83 16.27
N ASP A 406 22.22 -26.13 17.45
CA ASP A 406 22.56 -27.31 18.23
C ASP A 406 21.62 -28.47 17.79
N ILE A 407 22.16 -29.45 17.07
CA ILE A 407 21.46 -30.64 16.56
C ILE A 407 21.55 -31.78 17.58
N ASN A 408 20.41 -32.38 17.93
CA ASN A 408 20.35 -33.54 18.81
C ASN A 408 19.41 -34.60 18.23
N GLY A 409 19.84 -35.86 18.23
CA GLY A 409 18.99 -36.98 17.80
C GLY A 409 19.76 -38.27 17.53
N PRO A 410 19.06 -39.31 17.08
CA PRO A 410 19.70 -40.57 16.73
C PRO A 410 20.66 -40.39 15.56
N GLY A 411 21.91 -40.84 15.67
CA GLY A 411 22.91 -40.72 14.60
C GLY A 411 22.45 -41.32 13.27
N LYS A 412 21.63 -42.38 13.33
CA LYS A 412 21.02 -43.03 12.16
C LYS A 412 20.04 -42.14 11.40
N ALA A 413 19.45 -41.14 12.04
CA ALA A 413 18.49 -40.22 11.42
C ALA A 413 19.17 -39.05 10.72
N VAL A 414 20.46 -38.79 11.00
CA VAL A 414 21.21 -37.64 10.44
C VAL A 414 21.50 -37.84 8.95
N GLY A 415 22.01 -39.02 8.56
CA GLY A 415 22.37 -39.35 7.18
C GLY A 415 21.21 -39.23 6.19
N PRO A 416 20.06 -39.89 6.42
CA PRO A 416 18.91 -39.85 5.54
C PRO A 416 18.39 -38.44 5.25
N TYR A 417 18.46 -37.52 6.23
CA TYR A 417 18.06 -36.13 6.00
C TYR A 417 18.95 -35.45 4.94
N PHE A 418 20.28 -35.63 4.99
CA PHE A 418 21.20 -35.03 4.02
C PHE A 418 21.18 -35.70 2.65
N ASP A 419 20.80 -36.97 2.58
CA ASP A 419 20.60 -37.69 1.31
C ASP A 419 19.47 -37.09 0.45
N GLU A 420 18.52 -36.39 1.08
CA GLU A 420 17.42 -35.66 0.44
C GLU A 420 17.78 -34.19 0.13
N THR A 421 19.07 -33.82 0.19
CA THR A 421 19.55 -32.43 -0.03
C THR A 421 20.66 -32.38 -1.09
N PRO A 422 20.98 -31.19 -1.66
CA PRO A 422 22.16 -30.98 -2.50
C PRO A 422 23.50 -31.32 -1.82
N LEU A 423 23.53 -31.47 -0.50
CA LEU A 423 24.71 -31.97 0.24
C LEU A 423 24.88 -33.49 0.14
N LYS A 424 24.01 -34.20 -0.58
CA LYS A 424 24.08 -35.64 -0.81
C LYS A 424 25.44 -36.09 -1.31
N ASP A 425 26.02 -35.38 -2.28
CA ASP A 425 27.29 -35.79 -2.88
C ASP A 425 28.51 -35.48 -1.98
N SER A 426 28.35 -34.65 -0.94
CA SER A 426 29.40 -34.31 0.02
C SER A 426 29.19 -34.95 1.41
N LEU A 427 28.29 -34.39 2.21
CA LEU A 427 28.03 -34.87 3.57
C LEU A 427 27.22 -36.17 3.56
N GLY A 428 26.23 -36.31 2.67
CA GLY A 428 25.42 -37.52 2.54
C GLY A 428 26.28 -38.75 2.18
N SER A 429 27.14 -38.62 1.17
CA SER A 429 28.05 -39.69 0.73
C SER A 429 29.01 -40.13 1.84
N THR A 430 29.53 -39.19 2.63
CA THR A 430 30.36 -39.48 3.81
C THR A 430 29.56 -40.25 4.87
N LEU A 431 28.33 -39.82 5.17
CA LEU A 431 27.46 -40.47 6.16
C LEU A 431 26.93 -41.84 5.69
N ALA A 432 26.85 -42.08 4.38
CA ALA A 432 26.50 -43.38 3.81
C ALA A 432 27.60 -44.43 4.01
N GLU A 433 28.88 -44.00 4.03
CA GLU A 433 30.03 -44.84 4.33
C GLU A 433 30.32 -44.98 5.84
N LEU A 434 30.03 -43.93 6.60
CA LEU A 434 30.26 -43.81 8.03
C LEU A 434 28.94 -43.80 8.80
N GLN A 435 28.40 -44.98 9.03
CA GLN A 435 27.07 -45.15 9.65
C GLN A 435 27.17 -45.07 11.17
N LEU A 436 26.77 -43.92 11.72
CA LEU A 436 26.78 -43.64 13.14
C LEU A 436 25.47 -44.06 13.82
N ASP A 437 25.56 -44.69 14.99
CA ASP A 437 24.44 -45.16 15.79
C ASP A 437 24.58 -44.73 17.26
N GLY A 438 23.45 -44.64 17.95
CA GLY A 438 23.30 -43.96 19.25
C GLY A 438 23.00 -42.47 19.11
N ASP A 439 22.68 -41.82 20.23
CA ASP A 439 22.35 -40.40 20.24
C ASP A 439 23.58 -39.53 19.99
N VAL A 440 23.42 -38.49 19.19
CA VAL A 440 24.49 -37.59 18.77
C VAL A 440 24.08 -36.15 19.08
N ASN A 441 25.01 -35.41 19.66
CA ASN A 441 24.88 -33.97 19.86
C ASN A 441 25.93 -33.27 19.01
N ALA A 442 25.51 -32.37 18.14
CA ALA A 442 26.39 -31.61 17.27
C ALA A 442 26.04 -30.12 17.29
N ARG A 443 27.05 -29.26 17.22
CA ARG A 443 26.85 -27.87 16.83
C ARG A 443 27.15 -27.74 15.35
N LEU A 444 26.19 -27.26 14.58
CA LEU A 444 26.31 -27.06 13.14
C LEU A 444 26.39 -25.55 12.85
N HIS A 445 27.33 -25.18 11.98
CA HIS A 445 27.46 -23.86 11.40
C HIS A 445 27.42 -23.99 9.86
N LEU A 446 26.53 -23.25 9.21
CA LEU A 446 26.41 -23.20 7.75
C LEU A 446 26.67 -21.76 7.27
N ASP A 447 27.56 -21.62 6.29
CA ASP A 447 27.71 -20.41 5.47
C ASP A 447 27.18 -20.77 4.07
N ILE A 448 26.03 -20.18 3.72
CA ILE A 448 25.30 -20.41 2.47
C ILE A 448 25.35 -19.13 1.64
N PRO A 449 26.18 -19.08 0.59
CA PRO A 449 26.09 -18.06 -0.43
C PRO A 449 24.77 -18.18 -1.21
N LEU A 450 24.11 -17.04 -1.45
CA LEU A 450 22.84 -16.93 -2.18
C LEU A 450 23.06 -16.62 -3.69
N ASP A 451 24.31 -16.45 -4.10
CA ASP A 451 24.76 -16.26 -5.49
C ASP A 451 24.98 -17.59 -6.24
N GLY A 452 24.83 -18.71 -5.55
CA GLY A 452 25.03 -20.06 -6.09
C GLY A 452 26.43 -20.63 -5.90
N GLU A 453 27.32 -19.96 -5.16
CA GLU A 453 28.58 -20.54 -4.71
C GLU A 453 28.38 -21.74 -3.75
N GLN A 454 29.45 -22.50 -3.49
CA GLN A 454 29.36 -23.71 -2.67
C GLN A 454 29.10 -23.40 -1.19
N VAL A 455 28.12 -24.11 -0.62
CA VAL A 455 27.83 -24.08 0.82
C VAL A 455 28.99 -24.64 1.63
N THR A 456 29.34 -23.95 2.72
CA THR A 456 30.28 -24.44 3.73
C THR A 456 29.52 -24.90 4.96
N ALA A 457 29.68 -26.18 5.31
CA ALA A 457 29.12 -26.79 6.51
C ALA A 457 30.24 -27.20 7.47
N GLU A 458 30.32 -26.51 8.61
CA GLU A 458 31.22 -26.85 9.71
C GLU A 458 30.41 -27.42 10.89
N GLY A 459 30.98 -28.38 11.62
CA GLY A 459 30.31 -28.83 12.83
C GLY A 459 31.21 -29.51 13.85
N ASP A 460 30.86 -29.34 15.12
CA ASP A 460 31.49 -29.97 16.28
C ASP A 460 30.56 -31.04 16.83
N VAL A 461 30.96 -32.31 16.73
CA VAL A 461 30.17 -33.47 17.12
C VAL A 461 30.72 -34.05 18.42
N SER A 462 29.85 -34.33 19.39
CA SER A 462 30.18 -35.03 20.63
C SER A 462 29.53 -36.42 20.64
N LEU A 463 30.36 -37.45 20.80
CA LEU A 463 29.94 -38.84 20.90
C LEU A 463 30.02 -39.33 22.34
N ARG A 464 28.99 -40.05 22.77
CA ARG A 464 28.92 -40.71 24.08
C ARG A 464 28.31 -42.10 23.91
N ASN A 465 29.14 -43.12 24.08
CA ASN A 465 28.75 -44.52 23.94
C ASN A 465 28.11 -44.86 22.58
N ASN A 466 28.59 -44.23 21.50
CA ASN A 466 28.10 -44.47 20.15
C ASN A 466 28.76 -45.71 19.51
N SER A 467 28.17 -46.20 18.43
CA SER A 467 28.84 -47.14 17.53
C SER A 467 28.92 -46.60 16.12
N LEU A 468 30.05 -46.80 15.45
CA LEU A 468 30.29 -46.36 14.08
C LEU A 468 30.61 -47.57 13.22
N PHE A 469 29.80 -47.83 12.22
CA PHE A 469 30.10 -48.82 11.18
C PHE A 469 30.77 -48.15 10.00
N ILE A 470 31.97 -48.62 9.66
CA ILE A 470 32.78 -48.11 8.56
C ILE A 470 32.66 -49.10 7.41
N LYS A 471 31.80 -48.76 6.43
CA LYS A 471 31.43 -49.65 5.33
C LYS A 471 32.63 -50.11 4.49
N PRO A 472 33.60 -49.26 4.10
CA PRO A 472 34.77 -49.69 3.32
C PRO A 472 35.66 -50.71 4.05
N LEU A 473 35.66 -50.70 5.39
CA LEU A 473 36.45 -51.61 6.21
C LEU A 473 35.64 -52.80 6.74
N ASN A 474 34.33 -52.83 6.46
CA ASN A 474 33.36 -53.78 7.03
C ASN A 474 33.56 -54.00 8.55
N SER A 475 33.82 -52.92 9.28
CA SER A 475 34.23 -52.95 10.69
C SER A 475 33.36 -52.02 11.52
N THR A 476 33.03 -52.40 12.76
CA THR A 476 32.23 -51.61 13.69
C THR A 476 33.04 -51.21 14.90
N LEU A 477 33.23 -49.91 15.10
CA LEU A 477 33.75 -49.36 16.35
C LEU A 477 32.59 -49.23 17.34
N LYS A 478 32.75 -49.72 18.57
CA LYS A 478 31.73 -49.65 19.64
C LYS A 478 32.25 -48.84 20.83
N ASN A 479 31.33 -48.34 21.65
CA ASN A 479 31.61 -47.56 22.85
C ASN A 479 32.48 -46.32 22.56
N LEU A 480 32.22 -45.67 21.42
CA LEU A 480 32.92 -44.47 21.00
C LEU A 480 32.54 -43.30 21.90
N ASN A 481 33.56 -42.68 22.49
CA ASN A 481 33.44 -41.48 23.30
C ASN A 481 34.47 -40.48 22.80
N GLY A 482 34.06 -39.24 22.57
CA GLY A 482 34.99 -38.23 22.09
C GLY A 482 34.31 -37.05 21.41
N LYS A 483 35.13 -36.14 20.90
CA LYS A 483 34.68 -35.00 20.11
C LYS A 483 35.47 -34.93 18.82
N PHE A 484 34.78 -34.64 17.73
CA PHE A 484 35.44 -34.36 16.46
C PHE A 484 34.77 -33.16 15.79
N SER A 485 35.51 -32.52 14.90
CA SER A 485 35.02 -31.40 14.09
C SER A 485 35.11 -31.77 12.62
N PHE A 486 34.22 -31.25 11.78
CA PHE A 486 34.28 -31.45 10.32
C PHE A 486 34.10 -30.14 9.54
N VAL A 487 34.53 -30.15 8.28
CA VAL A 487 34.19 -29.15 7.26
C VAL A 487 33.85 -29.87 5.97
N ASN A 488 32.64 -29.70 5.44
CA ASN A 488 32.18 -30.32 4.18
C ASN A 488 32.47 -31.84 4.11
N GLY A 489 32.34 -32.54 5.24
CA GLY A 489 32.63 -33.98 5.37
C GLY A 489 34.07 -34.34 5.77
N ALA A 490 35.04 -33.42 5.64
CA ALA A 490 36.42 -33.66 6.05
C ALA A 490 36.61 -33.49 7.57
N LEU A 491 37.07 -34.54 8.26
CA LEU A 491 37.35 -34.49 9.69
C LEU A 491 38.57 -33.60 10.01
N LYS A 492 38.36 -32.54 10.78
CA LYS A 492 39.41 -31.72 11.41
C LYS A 492 39.94 -32.48 12.64
N LYS A 493 41.26 -32.73 12.65
CA LYS A 493 41.93 -33.56 13.66
C LYS A 493 41.86 -32.94 15.07
N ARG A 494 41.03 -33.52 15.94
CA ARG A 494 41.17 -33.47 17.41
C ARG A 494 41.03 -34.90 17.95
N ALA A 495 41.88 -35.26 18.90
CA ALA A 495 42.08 -36.62 19.38
C ALA A 495 40.75 -37.28 19.81
N ALA A 496 40.44 -38.45 19.24
CA ALA A 496 39.36 -39.32 19.67
C ALA A 496 39.95 -40.63 20.20
N ASP A 497 39.57 -41.01 21.42
CA ASP A 497 39.96 -42.27 22.05
C ASP A 497 38.91 -43.34 21.72
N GLY A 498 39.26 -44.32 20.90
CA GLY A 498 38.38 -45.42 20.53
C GLY A 498 39.10 -46.76 20.60
N LYS A 499 38.45 -47.80 21.14
CA LYS A 499 38.94 -49.18 21.04
C LYS A 499 38.37 -49.83 19.78
N LEU A 500 39.26 -50.24 18.87
CA LEU A 500 38.93 -51.16 17.78
C LEU A 500 38.66 -52.55 18.38
N VAL A 501 37.55 -53.17 17.99
CA VAL A 501 37.19 -54.55 18.35
C VAL A 501 36.94 -55.34 17.09
#